data_AF-A0A852GTP1-F1
#
_entry.id   AF-A0A852GTP1-F1
#
_cell.length_a   1.000
_cell.length_b   1.000
_cell.length_c   1.000
_cell.angle_alpha   90.00
_cell.angle_beta   90.00
_cell.angle_gamma   90.00
#
_symmetry.space_group_name_H-M   'P 1'
#
loop_
_entity.id
_entity.type
_entity.pdbx_description
1 polymer ?
#
loop_
_entity_poly.entity_id
_entity_poly.type
_entity_poly.pdbx_seq_one_letter_code
_entity_poly.pdbx_strand_id
1 'polypeptide(L)'
;LSPGAKMGCFTFIKVMMILFNLAIFLSGGTLLGVGIWVAVDDQSFVDIFGGLSSTVVQVVYVGYFLIVIGAILLVIGFLGCYGAQKDSKCLLMMFFSVVLIIFIAEIAAAVVALVYTGLAETLLSAVVTPLLKEKYGTDDSFTHVWNATMKEIKCCGLNNYTDFTNSTWYEHHKVYPDACWMLSPPVVRELLPLAHPHPRGCLLQGCFHQILTEIKTNAGVVGGVAAGIAALEVAAMVVSMYLYCHLDQK
;
A
#
# COMPACT_ATOMS: atom_id res chain seq x y z
N LEU A 1 -1.88 9.98 -43.66
CA LEU A 1 -3.21 9.64 -43.11
C LEU A 1 -4.26 10.64 -43.61
N SER A 2 -5.38 10.13 -44.16
CA SER A 2 -6.53 10.95 -44.62
C SER A 2 -7.10 11.80 -43.46
N PRO A 3 -7.56 13.04 -43.72
CA PRO A 3 -8.11 13.93 -42.69
C PRO A 3 -9.29 13.31 -41.90
N GLY A 4 -10.09 12.43 -42.51
CA GLY A 4 -11.16 11.69 -41.83
C GLY A 4 -10.64 10.68 -40.79
N ALA A 5 -9.51 10.01 -41.08
CA ALA A 5 -8.88 9.07 -40.15
C ALA A 5 -8.22 9.80 -38.96
N LYS A 6 -7.72 11.03 -39.17
CA LYS A 6 -7.14 11.86 -38.10
C LYS A 6 -8.19 12.31 -37.07
N MET A 7 -9.38 12.70 -37.52
CA MET A 7 -10.49 13.06 -36.61
C MET A 7 -11.00 11.87 -35.80
N GLY A 8 -11.14 10.69 -36.43
CA GLY A 8 -11.59 9.47 -35.74
C GLY A 8 -10.62 8.99 -34.66
N CYS A 9 -9.31 9.02 -34.93
CA CYS A 9 -8.27 8.62 -33.98
C CYS A 9 -8.22 9.53 -32.74
N PHE A 10 -8.29 10.85 -32.95
CA PHE A 10 -8.32 11.83 -31.85
C PHE A 10 -9.53 11.61 -30.93
N THR A 11 -10.72 11.46 -31.51
CA THR A 11 -11.94 11.19 -30.74
C THR A 11 -11.86 9.86 -29.99
N PHE A 12 -11.33 8.81 -30.62
CA PHE A 12 -11.15 7.51 -29.96
C PHE A 12 -10.22 7.61 -28.74
N ILE A 13 -9.05 8.21 -28.89
CA ILE A 13 -8.07 8.38 -27.80
C ILE A 13 -8.68 9.22 -26.66
N LYS A 14 -9.37 10.31 -26.99
CA LYS A 14 -10.05 11.16 -26.01
C LYS A 14 -11.12 10.41 -25.23
N VAL A 15 -11.96 9.62 -25.93
CA VAL A 15 -13.01 8.82 -25.27
C VAL A 15 -12.40 7.75 -24.37
N MET A 16 -11.36 7.04 -24.83
CA MET A 16 -10.66 6.06 -24.00
C MET A 16 -10.06 6.69 -22.74
N MET A 17 -9.40 7.85 -22.87
CA MET A 17 -8.86 8.59 -21.72
C MET A 17 -9.97 8.93 -20.71
N ILE A 18 -11.12 9.42 -21.17
CA ILE A 18 -12.26 9.73 -20.29
C ILE A 18 -12.78 8.47 -19.60
N LEU A 19 -12.95 7.37 -20.32
CA LEU A 19 -13.46 6.11 -19.75
C LEU A 19 -12.52 5.54 -18.68
N PHE A 20 -11.20 5.48 -18.95
CA PHE A 20 -10.23 4.98 -17.97
C PHE A 20 -10.14 5.89 -16.74
N ASN A 21 -10.08 7.21 -16.93
CA ASN A 21 -10.04 8.13 -15.79
C ASN A 21 -11.36 8.13 -15.00
N LEU A 22 -12.50 7.83 -15.64
CA LEU A 22 -13.78 7.72 -14.95
C LEU A 22 -13.80 6.46 -14.09
N ALA A 23 -13.27 5.35 -14.59
CA ALA A 23 -13.09 4.14 -13.79
C ALA A 23 -12.18 4.39 -12.58
N ILE A 24 -11.08 5.13 -12.75
CA ILE A 24 -10.18 5.54 -11.67
C ILE A 24 -10.89 6.47 -10.67
N PHE A 25 -11.70 7.41 -11.15
CA PHE A 25 -12.47 8.31 -10.29
C PHE A 25 -13.49 7.54 -9.43
N LEU A 26 -14.23 6.62 -10.04
CA LEU A 26 -15.24 5.79 -9.36
C LEU A 26 -14.59 4.82 -8.38
N SER A 27 -13.45 4.20 -8.74
CA SER A 27 -12.71 3.34 -7.83
C SER A 27 -12.14 4.16 -6.66
N GLY A 28 -11.57 5.34 -6.92
CA GLY A 28 -11.08 6.26 -5.89
C GLY A 28 -12.18 6.68 -4.91
N GLY A 29 -13.37 7.03 -5.42
CA GLY A 29 -14.54 7.34 -4.60
C GLY A 29 -15.03 6.15 -3.76
N THR A 30 -14.97 4.94 -4.33
CA THR A 30 -15.31 3.72 -3.59
C THR A 30 -14.30 3.44 -2.48
N LEU A 31 -12.99 3.50 -2.76
CA LEU A 31 -11.94 3.29 -1.75
C LEU A 31 -12.00 4.35 -0.66
N LEU A 32 -12.24 5.61 -1.01
CA LEU A 32 -12.40 6.70 -0.05
C LEU A 32 -13.64 6.48 0.83
N GLY A 33 -14.77 6.11 0.24
CA GLY A 33 -16.01 5.83 0.98
C GLY A 33 -15.87 4.65 1.93
N VAL A 34 -15.27 3.55 1.47
CA VAL A 34 -14.95 2.38 2.31
C VAL A 34 -13.97 2.77 3.41
N GLY A 35 -12.92 3.52 3.09
CA GLY A 35 -11.94 3.96 4.08
C GLY A 35 -12.54 4.85 5.17
N ILE A 36 -13.43 5.78 4.82
CA ILE A 36 -14.15 6.63 5.78
C ILE A 36 -15.10 5.80 6.63
N TRP A 37 -15.89 4.90 6.02
CA TRP A 37 -16.79 4.01 6.76
C TRP A 37 -16.00 3.26 7.81
N VAL A 38 -14.94 2.58 7.39
CA VAL A 38 -14.05 1.81 8.26
C VAL A 38 -13.41 2.65 9.36
N ALA A 39 -13.07 3.92 9.09
CA ALA A 39 -12.47 4.80 10.09
C ALA A 39 -13.47 5.33 11.12
N VAL A 40 -14.76 5.38 10.79
CA VAL A 40 -15.82 5.97 11.63
C VAL A 40 -16.65 4.90 12.35
N ASP A 41 -16.87 3.76 11.71
CA ASP A 41 -17.73 2.68 12.21
C ASP A 41 -17.17 1.31 11.78
N ASP A 42 -16.09 0.93 12.46
CA ASP A 42 -15.37 -0.32 12.28
C ASP A 42 -16.24 -1.55 12.64
N GLN A 43 -17.09 -1.41 13.66
CA GLN A 43 -17.95 -2.49 14.16
C GLN A 43 -19.01 -2.88 13.11
N SER A 44 -19.73 -1.92 12.52
CA SER A 44 -20.74 -2.22 11.50
C SER A 44 -20.14 -2.80 10.21
N PHE A 45 -18.94 -2.38 9.81
CA PHE A 45 -18.27 -2.95 8.63
C PHE A 45 -18.00 -4.45 8.84
N VAL A 46 -17.59 -4.81 10.04
CA VAL A 46 -17.26 -6.18 10.39
C VAL A 46 -18.50 -7.02 10.62
N ASP A 47 -19.57 -6.48 11.20
CA ASP A 47 -20.80 -7.28 11.35
C ASP A 47 -21.38 -7.72 9.99
N ILE A 48 -21.15 -6.93 8.94
CA ILE A 48 -21.60 -7.23 7.57
C ILE A 48 -20.63 -8.17 6.84
N PHE A 49 -19.32 -7.97 6.98
CA PHE A 49 -18.29 -8.68 6.20
C PHE A 49 -17.45 -9.70 6.99
N GLY A 50 -17.62 -9.75 8.32
CA GLY A 50 -16.83 -10.53 9.28
C GLY A 50 -17.13 -12.03 9.30
N GLY A 51 -18.19 -12.47 8.61
CA GLY A 51 -18.45 -13.90 8.34
C GLY A 51 -17.39 -14.58 7.46
N LEU A 52 -16.49 -13.81 6.82
CA LEU A 52 -15.41 -14.31 5.96
C LEU A 52 -14.03 -14.37 6.63
N SER A 53 -13.85 -13.76 7.81
CA SER A 53 -12.65 -13.91 8.63
C SER A 53 -12.88 -13.31 10.01
N SER A 54 -12.54 -14.07 11.05
CA SER A 54 -12.58 -13.64 12.44
C SER A 54 -11.44 -12.65 12.73
N THR A 55 -11.52 -11.42 12.18
CA THR A 55 -10.83 -10.29 12.81
C THR A 55 -11.32 -8.92 12.35
N VAL A 56 -12.01 -8.28 13.28
CA VAL A 56 -12.73 -7.00 13.22
C VAL A 56 -11.80 -5.80 13.08
N VAL A 57 -10.55 -5.94 13.52
CA VAL A 57 -9.70 -4.78 13.82
C VAL A 57 -8.61 -4.51 12.76
N GLN A 58 -8.48 -5.38 11.75
CA GLN A 58 -7.58 -5.16 10.60
C GLN A 58 -7.91 -3.87 9.83
N VAL A 59 -9.11 -3.34 10.04
CA VAL A 59 -9.76 -2.49 9.06
C VAL A 59 -9.37 -1.02 9.25
N VAL A 60 -9.21 -0.49 10.47
CA VAL A 60 -9.09 0.99 10.68
C VAL A 60 -7.82 1.62 10.08
N TYR A 61 -6.62 1.03 10.29
CA TYR A 61 -5.38 1.55 9.66
C TYR A 61 -5.35 1.33 8.15
N VAL A 62 -5.88 0.18 7.71
CA VAL A 62 -6.14 -0.05 6.29
C VAL A 62 -7.11 1.03 5.78
N GLY A 63 -8.09 1.44 6.58
CA GLY A 63 -9.03 2.53 6.31
C GLY A 63 -8.34 3.86 6.07
N TYR A 64 -7.42 4.28 6.93
CA TYR A 64 -6.63 5.50 6.69
C TYR A 64 -5.79 5.42 5.41
N PHE A 65 -5.19 4.28 5.11
CA PHE A 65 -4.47 4.08 3.85
C PHE A 65 -5.41 4.13 2.63
N LEU A 66 -6.59 3.51 2.73
CA LEU A 66 -7.65 3.57 1.71
C LEU A 66 -8.19 4.99 1.52
N ILE A 67 -8.30 5.80 2.57
CA ILE A 67 -8.67 7.21 2.50
C ILE A 67 -7.63 7.97 1.68
N VAL A 68 -6.34 7.83 2.02
CA VAL A 68 -5.25 8.56 1.33
C VAL A 68 -5.18 8.15 -0.14
N ILE A 69 -5.12 6.85 -0.45
CA ILE A 69 -5.07 6.37 -1.84
C ILE A 69 -6.35 6.73 -2.59
N GLY A 70 -7.52 6.53 -1.97
CA GLY A 70 -8.81 6.84 -2.57
C GLY A 70 -8.93 8.32 -2.94
N ALA A 71 -8.48 9.22 -2.05
CA ALA A 71 -8.47 10.66 -2.32
C ALA A 71 -7.53 11.02 -3.48
N ILE A 72 -6.33 10.44 -3.54
CA ILE A 72 -5.36 10.67 -4.64
C ILE A 72 -5.96 10.20 -5.98
N LEU A 73 -6.52 8.99 -6.03
CA LEU A 73 -7.14 8.44 -7.24
C LEU A 73 -8.34 9.26 -7.69
N LEU A 74 -9.17 9.74 -6.74
CA LEU A 74 -10.31 10.59 -7.04
C LEU A 74 -9.87 11.92 -7.67
N VAL A 75 -8.83 12.57 -7.13
CA VAL A 75 -8.29 13.81 -7.71
C VAL A 75 -7.71 13.57 -9.10
N ILE A 76 -6.89 12.53 -9.28
CA ILE A 76 -6.28 12.20 -10.58
C ILE A 76 -7.36 11.88 -11.62
N GLY A 77 -8.33 11.03 -11.28
CA GLY A 77 -9.44 10.66 -12.14
C GLY A 77 -10.30 11.87 -12.52
N PHE A 78 -10.55 12.80 -11.59
CA PHE A 78 -11.24 14.05 -11.87
C PHE A 78 -10.47 14.93 -12.87
N LEU A 79 -9.17 15.16 -12.63
CA LEU A 79 -8.32 15.96 -13.51
C LEU A 79 -8.26 15.37 -14.92
N GLY A 80 -8.08 14.05 -15.04
CA GLY A 80 -8.03 13.35 -16.32
C GLY A 80 -9.36 13.41 -17.08
N CYS A 81 -10.49 13.11 -16.42
CA CYS A 81 -11.82 13.17 -17.04
C CYS A 81 -12.20 14.59 -17.45
N TYR A 82 -12.14 15.52 -16.50
CA TYR A 82 -12.64 16.87 -16.69
C TYR A 82 -11.72 17.67 -17.61
N GLY A 83 -10.40 17.42 -17.55
CA GLY A 83 -9.44 18.00 -18.49
C GLY A 83 -9.70 17.56 -19.93
N ALA A 84 -9.89 16.27 -20.17
CA ALA A 84 -10.20 15.76 -21.50
C ALA A 84 -11.58 16.23 -21.99
N GLN A 85 -12.61 16.20 -21.13
CA GLN A 85 -13.98 16.59 -21.51
C GLN A 85 -14.08 18.09 -21.85
N LYS A 86 -13.47 18.96 -21.03
CA LYS A 86 -13.51 20.42 -21.21
C LYS A 86 -12.48 20.95 -22.20
N ASP A 87 -11.66 20.08 -22.79
CA ASP A 87 -10.56 20.50 -23.66
C ASP A 87 -9.67 21.56 -22.97
N SER A 88 -9.47 21.41 -21.65
CA SER A 88 -8.75 22.39 -20.82
C SER A 88 -7.28 22.02 -20.74
N LYS A 89 -6.44 22.80 -21.43
CA LYS A 89 -4.98 22.67 -21.42
C LYS A 89 -4.39 22.67 -20.00
N CYS A 90 -4.89 23.54 -19.12
CA CYS A 90 -4.41 23.64 -17.74
C CYS A 90 -4.69 22.36 -16.94
N LEU A 91 -5.91 21.81 -17.02
CA LEU A 91 -6.26 20.57 -16.32
C LEU A 91 -5.46 19.37 -16.85
N LEU A 92 -5.24 19.29 -18.16
CA LEU A 92 -4.42 18.26 -18.78
C LEU A 92 -2.96 18.32 -18.33
N MET A 93 -2.41 19.53 -18.23
CA MET A 93 -1.05 19.74 -17.71
C MET A 93 -0.96 19.36 -16.23
N MET A 94 -1.94 19.72 -15.40
CA MET A 94 -1.96 19.30 -13.99
C MET A 94 -2.04 17.78 -13.87
N PHE A 95 -2.91 17.12 -14.65
CA PHE A 95 -2.98 15.67 -14.72
C PHE A 95 -1.61 15.06 -15.08
N PHE A 96 -0.98 15.56 -16.15
CA PHE A 96 0.35 15.11 -16.57
C PHE A 96 1.40 15.30 -15.46
N SER A 97 1.44 16.47 -14.81
CA SER A 97 2.41 16.76 -13.76
C SER A 97 2.24 15.86 -12.55
N VAL A 98 1.00 15.59 -12.12
CA VAL A 98 0.74 14.69 -10.98
C VAL A 98 1.17 13.27 -11.32
N VAL A 99 0.80 12.74 -12.48
CA VAL A 99 1.21 11.39 -12.91
C VAL A 99 2.73 11.29 -13.06
N LEU A 100 3.39 12.33 -13.58
CA LEU A 100 4.85 12.37 -13.68
C LEU A 100 5.54 12.32 -12.32
N ILE A 101 5.02 13.06 -11.33
CA ILE A 101 5.56 13.03 -9.96
C ILE A 101 5.42 11.63 -9.36
N ILE A 102 4.28 10.97 -9.56
CA ILE A 102 4.05 9.60 -9.08
C ILE A 102 5.04 8.64 -9.75
N PHE A 103 5.17 8.69 -11.08
CA PHE A 103 6.11 7.86 -11.83
C PHE A 103 7.56 8.01 -11.34
N ILE A 104 8.00 9.25 -11.09
CA ILE A 104 9.34 9.51 -10.53
C ILE A 104 9.47 8.94 -9.12
N ALA A 105 8.44 9.10 -8.28
CA ALA A 105 8.43 8.56 -6.93
C ALA A 105 8.45 7.02 -6.92
N GLU A 106 7.75 6.36 -7.84
CA GLU A 106 7.77 4.90 -8.00
C GLU A 106 9.15 4.39 -8.39
N ILE A 107 9.81 5.03 -9.37
CA ILE A 107 11.18 4.67 -9.76
C ILE A 107 12.15 4.89 -8.58
N ALA A 108 12.05 6.02 -7.89
CA ALA A 108 12.90 6.31 -6.74
C ALA A 108 12.69 5.28 -5.62
N ALA A 109 11.44 4.94 -5.30
CA ALA A 109 11.10 3.93 -4.31
C ALA A 109 11.64 2.54 -4.71
N ALA A 110 11.49 2.15 -5.98
CA ALA A 110 12.01 0.88 -6.49
C ALA A 110 13.54 0.80 -6.39
N VAL A 111 14.25 1.88 -6.75
CA VAL A 111 15.71 1.96 -6.64
C VAL A 111 16.14 1.88 -5.17
N VAL A 112 15.49 2.62 -4.27
CA VAL A 112 15.80 2.58 -2.83
C VAL A 112 15.54 1.18 -2.25
N ALA A 113 14.41 0.57 -2.57
CA ALA A 113 14.03 -0.74 -2.04
C ALA A 113 14.93 -1.89 -2.55
N LEU A 114 15.36 -1.86 -3.82
CA LEU A 114 16.08 -2.99 -4.43
C LEU A 114 17.60 -2.82 -4.44
N VAL A 115 18.10 -1.58 -4.58
CA VAL A 115 19.53 -1.27 -4.69
C VAL A 115 20.10 -0.81 -3.35
N TYR A 116 19.38 0.10 -2.67
CA TYR A 116 19.83 0.68 -1.40
C TYR A 116 19.10 0.09 -0.19
N THR A 117 19.09 -1.24 -0.08
CA THR A 117 18.33 -1.97 0.95
C THR A 117 18.62 -1.48 2.37
N GLY A 118 19.87 -1.13 2.70
CA GLY A 118 20.21 -0.59 4.02
C GLY A 118 19.62 0.81 4.29
N LEU A 119 19.51 1.65 3.25
CA LEU A 119 18.81 2.93 3.36
C LEU A 119 17.31 2.71 3.53
N ALA A 120 16.72 1.79 2.76
CA ALA A 120 15.31 1.42 2.89
C ALA A 120 14.99 0.91 4.30
N GLU A 121 15.84 0.05 4.87
CA GLU A 121 15.72 -0.45 6.25
C GLU A 121 15.76 0.70 7.26
N THR A 122 16.71 1.64 7.09
CA THR A 122 16.88 2.79 7.98
C THR A 122 15.66 3.72 7.95
N LEU A 123 15.18 4.06 6.76
CA LEU A 123 14.01 4.92 6.58
C LEU A 123 12.75 4.27 7.15
N LEU A 124 12.56 2.99 6.90
CA LEU A 124 11.40 2.26 7.40
C LEU A 124 11.45 2.07 8.92
N SER A 125 12.63 1.79 9.47
CA SER A 125 12.84 1.68 10.93
C SER A 125 12.56 2.99 11.65
N ALA A 126 12.95 4.12 11.07
CA ALA A 126 12.68 5.44 11.64
C ALA A 126 11.18 5.74 11.77
N VAL A 127 10.34 5.13 10.92
CA VAL A 127 8.88 5.35 10.92
C VAL A 127 8.15 4.25 11.68
N VAL A 128 8.46 2.97 11.43
CA VAL A 128 7.66 1.84 11.90
C VAL A 128 8.07 1.36 13.28
N THR A 129 9.36 1.35 13.63
CA THR A 129 9.80 0.95 14.98
C THR A 129 9.21 1.81 16.11
N PRO A 130 9.15 3.16 16.03
CA PRO A 130 8.49 3.94 17.08
C PRO A 130 6.98 3.68 17.14
N LEU A 131 6.31 3.51 15.99
CA LEU A 131 4.90 3.13 15.95
C LEU A 131 4.67 1.76 16.60
N LEU A 132 5.54 0.78 16.35
CA LEU A 132 5.50 -0.52 17.02
C LEU A 132 5.64 -0.39 18.53
N LYS A 133 6.53 0.48 19.02
CA LYS A 133 6.74 0.63 20.45
C LYS A 133 5.56 1.29 21.16
N GLU A 134 4.94 2.27 20.51
CA GLU A 134 3.87 3.08 21.11
C GLU A 134 2.47 2.50 20.90
N LYS A 135 2.18 1.98 19.70
CA LYS A 135 0.83 1.58 19.27
C LYS A 135 0.57 0.08 19.39
N TYR A 136 1.61 -0.76 19.39
CA TYR A 136 1.40 -2.20 19.52
C TYR A 136 0.99 -2.56 20.96
N GLY A 137 -0.18 -3.18 21.12
CA GLY A 137 -0.80 -3.51 22.40
C GLY A 137 -1.70 -2.42 22.98
N THR A 138 -1.69 -1.22 22.41
CA THR A 138 -2.50 -0.07 22.88
C THR A 138 -3.56 0.32 21.86
N ASP A 139 -3.23 0.23 20.58
CA ASP A 139 -4.16 0.34 19.47
C ASP A 139 -4.43 -1.05 18.91
N ASP A 140 -5.65 -1.55 19.14
CA ASP A 140 -6.06 -2.89 18.70
C ASP A 140 -5.99 -3.04 17.19
N SER A 141 -6.22 -1.96 16.43
CA SER A 141 -6.20 -1.98 14.97
C SER A 141 -4.79 -2.13 14.44
N PHE A 142 -3.87 -1.34 14.99
CA PHE A 142 -2.45 -1.44 14.65
C PHE A 142 -1.91 -2.83 15.01
N THR A 143 -2.22 -3.29 16.22
CA THR A 143 -1.79 -4.58 16.76
C THR A 143 -2.25 -5.73 15.88
N HIS A 144 -3.50 -5.69 15.40
CA HIS A 144 -4.05 -6.72 14.53
C HIS A 144 -3.42 -6.74 13.14
N VAL A 145 -3.32 -5.58 12.47
CA VAL A 145 -2.66 -5.48 11.15
C VAL A 145 -1.22 -5.98 11.23
N TRP A 146 -0.50 -5.60 12.29
CA TRP A 146 0.85 -6.07 12.48
C TRP A 146 0.92 -7.57 12.80
N ASN A 147 -0.04 -8.11 13.55
CA ASN A 147 -0.16 -9.55 13.78
C ASN A 147 -0.43 -10.34 12.49
N ALA A 148 -1.32 -9.84 11.63
CA ALA A 148 -1.58 -10.44 10.33
C ALA A 148 -0.31 -10.40 9.46
N THR A 149 0.38 -9.27 9.43
CA THR A 149 1.65 -9.11 8.72
C THR A 149 2.68 -10.14 9.20
N MET A 150 2.91 -10.24 10.51
CA MET A 150 3.86 -11.19 11.11
C MET A 150 3.49 -12.66 10.80
N LYS A 151 2.20 -13.00 10.80
CA LYS A 151 1.72 -14.37 10.51
C LYS A 151 1.82 -14.73 9.03
N GLU A 152 1.36 -13.86 8.13
CA GLU A 152 1.36 -14.08 6.69
C GLU A 152 2.78 -14.12 6.12
N ILE A 153 3.59 -13.15 6.51
CA ILE A 153 4.99 -13.03 6.06
C ILE A 153 5.90 -13.96 6.83
N LYS A 154 5.45 -14.53 7.96
CA LYS A 154 6.25 -15.41 8.83
C LYS A 154 7.51 -14.69 9.29
N CYS A 155 7.32 -13.61 10.04
CA CYS A 155 8.37 -12.72 10.56
C CYS A 155 7.99 -12.19 11.96
N CYS A 156 8.94 -11.57 12.69
CA CYS A 156 8.67 -10.91 13.96
C CYS A 156 9.34 -9.54 14.05
N GLY A 157 8.57 -8.52 14.39
CA GLY A 157 9.03 -7.13 14.37
C GLY A 157 9.37 -6.65 12.97
N LEU A 158 9.89 -5.43 12.85
CA LEU A 158 10.30 -4.89 11.55
C LEU A 158 11.66 -5.45 11.15
N ASN A 159 12.64 -5.26 12.03
CA ASN A 159 14.02 -5.70 11.87
C ASN A 159 14.25 -7.00 12.63
N ASN A 160 13.71 -7.11 13.85
CA ASN A 160 13.71 -8.33 14.65
C ASN A 160 12.74 -8.22 15.85
N TYR A 161 12.56 -9.31 16.60
CA TYR A 161 11.77 -9.36 17.84
C TYR A 161 12.17 -8.29 18.88
N THR A 162 13.42 -7.82 18.84
CA THR A 162 13.94 -6.77 19.73
C THR A 162 13.28 -5.41 19.50
N ASP A 163 12.57 -5.20 18.39
CA ASP A 163 11.79 -3.97 18.17
C ASP A 163 10.71 -3.78 19.24
N PHE A 164 10.22 -4.87 19.84
CA PHE A 164 9.29 -4.85 20.96
C PHE A 164 9.98 -4.66 22.32
N THR A 165 11.31 -4.71 22.40
CA THR A 165 12.02 -4.43 23.65
C THR A 165 11.80 -2.96 24.04
N ASN A 166 11.38 -2.73 25.29
CA ASN A 166 10.95 -1.41 25.79
C ASN A 166 9.78 -0.80 24.99
N SER A 167 8.89 -1.64 24.45
CA SER A 167 7.58 -1.22 23.96
C SER A 167 6.55 -1.21 25.08
N THR A 168 5.45 -0.47 24.91
CA THR A 168 4.32 -0.50 25.83
C THR A 168 3.81 -1.93 26.04
N TRP A 169 3.74 -2.74 24.98
CA TRP A 169 3.39 -4.17 25.08
C TRP A 169 4.28 -4.95 26.05
N TYR A 170 5.60 -4.86 25.87
CA TYR A 170 6.55 -5.61 26.70
C TYR A 170 6.55 -5.10 28.14
N GLU A 171 6.36 -3.80 28.36
CA GLU A 171 6.25 -3.23 29.70
C GLU A 171 5.06 -3.81 30.49
N HIS A 172 3.91 -3.97 29.84
CA HIS A 172 2.71 -4.51 30.46
C HIS A 172 2.72 -6.04 30.61
N HIS A 173 3.15 -6.77 29.58
CA HIS A 173 3.00 -8.23 29.53
C HIS A 173 4.26 -9.00 29.91
N LYS A 174 5.43 -8.35 29.90
CA LYS A 174 6.76 -8.97 30.12
C LYS A 174 7.07 -10.15 29.18
N VAL A 175 6.38 -10.22 28.04
CA VAL A 175 6.56 -11.24 27.00
C VAL A 175 6.51 -10.60 25.62
N TYR A 176 7.15 -11.24 24.64
CA TYR A 176 7.01 -10.85 23.23
C TYR A 176 5.64 -11.29 22.69
N PRO A 177 5.14 -10.68 21.60
CA PRO A 177 3.80 -10.98 21.14
C PRO A 177 3.64 -12.39 20.58
N ASP A 178 2.49 -13.01 20.84
CA ASP A 178 2.20 -14.40 20.44
C ASP A 178 2.28 -14.62 18.92
N ALA A 179 1.98 -13.59 18.12
CA ALA A 179 2.06 -13.66 16.66
C ALA A 179 3.49 -13.84 16.14
N CYS A 180 4.52 -13.56 16.95
CA CYS A 180 5.90 -13.88 16.64
C CYS A 180 6.23 -15.39 16.76
N TRP A 181 5.28 -16.21 17.22
CA TRP A 181 5.47 -17.64 17.44
C TRP A 181 4.76 -18.43 16.33
N MET A 182 5.53 -19.18 15.54
CA MET A 182 5.00 -20.19 14.62
C MET A 182 4.53 -21.39 15.43
N LEU A 183 3.23 -21.67 15.48
CA LEU A 183 2.67 -22.79 16.25
C LEU A 183 3.28 -24.16 15.89
N SER A 184 3.61 -24.97 16.91
CA SER A 184 2.90 -26.21 17.30
C SER A 184 3.47 -26.82 18.61
N PRO A 185 2.77 -27.75 19.32
CA PRO A 185 1.54 -27.68 20.12
C PRO A 185 1.88 -27.73 21.67
N PRO A 186 1.06 -28.20 22.66
CA PRO A 186 1.15 -27.85 24.10
C PRO A 186 2.37 -28.41 24.86
N VAL A 187 3.35 -28.95 24.14
CA VAL A 187 4.55 -29.60 24.69
C VAL A 187 5.52 -28.59 25.31
N VAL A 188 5.48 -27.32 24.87
CA VAL A 188 6.37 -26.30 25.43
C VAL A 188 5.89 -25.80 26.79
N ARG A 189 4.60 -25.98 27.14
CA ARG A 189 4.07 -25.47 28.41
C ARG A 189 4.58 -26.23 29.65
N GLU A 190 5.04 -27.47 29.48
CA GLU A 190 5.54 -28.30 30.60
C GLU A 190 7.07 -28.20 30.85
N LEU A 191 7.83 -27.46 30.04
CA LEU A 191 9.30 -27.43 30.15
C LEU A 191 9.91 -26.11 30.65
N LEU A 192 9.11 -25.18 31.17
CA LEU A 192 9.64 -23.98 31.82
C LEU A 192 9.80 -24.22 33.32
N PRO A 193 11.04 -24.49 33.78
CA PRO A 193 11.68 -23.41 34.52
C PRO A 193 13.20 -23.46 34.39
N LEU A 194 13.84 -22.85 33.38
CA LEU A 194 15.24 -22.43 33.53
C LEU A 194 15.57 -21.22 32.64
N ALA A 195 16.18 -20.25 33.30
CA ALA A 195 16.71 -19.01 32.79
C ALA A 195 17.69 -19.20 31.61
N HIS A 196 17.41 -18.57 30.47
CA HIS A 196 18.34 -17.88 29.55
C HIS A 196 17.52 -17.23 28.40
N PRO A 197 17.94 -16.09 27.82
CA PRO A 197 17.08 -15.16 27.07
C PRO A 197 16.98 -15.51 25.58
N HIS A 198 16.81 -16.79 25.24
CA HIS A 198 16.59 -17.24 23.86
C HIS A 198 15.45 -18.25 23.85
N PRO A 199 14.25 -17.87 23.37
CA PRO A 199 13.15 -18.81 23.28
C PRO A 199 13.35 -19.67 22.03
N ARG A 200 13.60 -20.96 22.23
CA ARG A 200 13.45 -21.96 21.16
C ARG A 200 12.02 -21.85 20.63
N GLY A 201 11.84 -21.40 19.38
CA GLY A 201 10.54 -21.24 18.72
C GLY A 201 10.09 -19.80 18.43
N CYS A 202 10.84 -18.78 18.87
CA CYS A 202 10.57 -17.40 18.44
C CYS A 202 11.15 -17.14 17.04
N LEU A 203 10.39 -16.49 16.18
CA LEU A 203 10.86 -16.18 14.84
C LEU A 203 11.85 -15.01 14.90
N LEU A 204 13.12 -15.28 14.61
CA LEU A 204 14.24 -14.33 14.76
C LEU A 204 14.41 -13.39 13.56
N GLN A 205 13.56 -13.50 12.55
CA GLN A 205 13.74 -12.76 11.30
C GLN A 205 12.70 -11.64 11.21
N GLY A 206 13.19 -10.41 11.01
CA GLY A 206 12.35 -9.23 10.81
C GLY A 206 11.57 -9.27 9.51
N CYS A 207 10.40 -8.63 9.53
CA CYS A 207 9.52 -8.56 8.37
C CYS A 207 10.16 -7.84 7.18
N PHE A 208 11.02 -6.85 7.40
CA PHE A 208 11.70 -6.13 6.31
C PHE A 208 12.52 -7.08 5.43
N HIS A 209 13.38 -7.90 6.04
CA HIS A 209 14.21 -8.85 5.30
C HIS A 209 13.37 -9.93 4.63
N GLN A 210 12.33 -10.41 5.31
CA GLN A 210 11.48 -11.47 4.80
C GLN A 210 10.66 -10.99 3.59
N ILE A 211 10.10 -9.78 3.64
CA ILE A 211 9.40 -9.13 2.51
C ILE A 211 10.35 -8.98 1.31
N LEU A 212 11.58 -8.49 1.53
CA LEU A 212 12.56 -8.39 0.44
C LEU A 212 12.91 -9.76 -0.17
N THR A 213 12.96 -10.80 0.66
CA THR A 213 13.20 -12.18 0.20
C THR A 213 12.04 -12.69 -0.65
N GLU A 214 10.80 -12.42 -0.23
CA GLU A 214 9.60 -12.77 -1.00
C GLU A 214 9.52 -12.01 -2.33
N ILE A 215 9.86 -10.72 -2.34
CA ILE A 215 9.94 -9.91 -3.57
C ILE A 215 10.99 -10.49 -4.53
N LYS A 216 12.16 -10.86 -4.03
CA LYS A 216 13.23 -11.46 -4.86
C LYS A 216 12.84 -12.84 -5.38
N THR A 217 12.18 -13.65 -4.55
CA THR A 217 11.72 -14.98 -4.92
C THR A 217 10.63 -14.91 -5.99
N ASN A 218 9.71 -13.95 -5.86
CA ASN A 218 8.59 -13.74 -6.79
C ASN A 218 8.84 -12.58 -7.78
N ALA A 219 10.10 -12.30 -8.09
CA ALA A 219 10.50 -11.11 -8.86
C ALA A 219 9.81 -11.00 -10.22
N GLY A 220 9.49 -12.14 -10.86
CA GLY A 220 8.78 -12.15 -12.15
C GLY A 220 7.35 -11.57 -12.04
N VAL A 221 6.59 -11.96 -11.02
CA VAL A 221 5.21 -11.49 -10.82
C VAL A 221 5.22 -10.04 -10.35
N VAL A 222 6.02 -9.73 -9.33
CA VAL A 222 6.11 -8.37 -8.77
C VAL A 222 6.62 -7.39 -9.83
N GLY A 223 7.67 -7.76 -10.57
CA GLY A 223 8.21 -6.96 -11.66
C GLY A 223 7.21 -6.77 -12.80
N GLY A 224 6.42 -7.81 -13.14
CA GLY A 224 5.37 -7.71 -14.15
C GLY A 224 4.26 -6.72 -13.77
N VAL A 225 3.80 -6.75 -12.51
CA VAL A 225 2.81 -5.80 -12.01
C VAL A 225 3.38 -4.38 -12.04
N ALA A 226 4.59 -4.17 -11.53
CA ALA A 226 5.24 -2.86 -11.52
C ALA A 226 5.46 -2.30 -12.95
N ALA A 227 5.90 -3.13 -13.89
CA ALA A 227 6.06 -2.74 -15.29
C ALA A 227 4.71 -2.39 -15.94
N GLY A 228 3.64 -3.09 -15.59
CA GLY A 228 2.28 -2.79 -16.07
C GLY A 228 1.78 -1.43 -15.59
N ILE A 229 1.98 -1.12 -14.31
CA ILE A 229 1.63 0.19 -13.72
C ILE A 229 2.42 1.30 -14.43
N ALA A 230 3.74 1.17 -14.50
CA ALA A 230 4.61 2.11 -15.20
C ALA A 230 4.21 2.34 -16.66
N ALA A 231 3.83 1.27 -17.39
CA ALA A 231 3.38 1.39 -18.77
C ALA A 231 2.05 2.16 -18.89
N LEU A 232 1.11 1.95 -17.97
CA LEU A 232 -0.16 2.67 -17.93
C LEU A 232 0.04 4.16 -17.62
N GLU A 233 0.94 4.50 -16.69
CA GLU A 233 1.28 5.89 -16.37
C GLU A 233 1.92 6.61 -17.57
N VAL A 234 2.89 5.96 -18.22
CA VAL A 234 3.52 6.50 -19.44
C VAL A 234 2.49 6.69 -20.55
N ALA A 235 1.60 5.72 -20.75
CA ALA A 235 0.53 5.85 -21.74
C ALA A 235 -0.41 7.03 -21.41
N ALA A 236 -0.79 7.19 -20.14
CA ALA A 236 -1.62 8.32 -19.69
C ALA A 236 -0.93 9.67 -19.92
N MET A 237 0.37 9.77 -19.61
CA MET A 237 1.17 10.96 -19.87
C MET A 237 1.28 11.29 -21.37
N VAL A 238 1.54 10.29 -22.20
CA VAL A 238 1.60 10.44 -23.67
C VAL A 238 0.26 10.91 -24.24
N VAL A 239 -0.85 10.31 -23.80
CA VAL A 239 -2.19 10.69 -24.24
C VAL A 239 -2.55 12.11 -23.79
N SER A 240 -2.22 12.47 -22.54
CA SER A 240 -2.42 13.84 -22.04
C SER A 240 -1.67 14.85 -22.90
N MET A 241 -0.38 14.61 -23.18
CA MET A 241 0.42 15.51 -24.02
C MET A 241 -0.07 15.55 -25.48
N TYR A 242 -0.50 14.42 -26.03
CA TYR A 242 -1.08 14.38 -27.36
C TYR A 242 -2.34 15.25 -27.47
N LEU A 243 -3.26 15.14 -26.50
CA LEU A 243 -4.45 16.00 -26.45
C LEU A 243 -4.06 17.47 -26.25
N TYR A 244 -3.12 17.77 -25.35
CA TYR A 244 -2.64 19.14 -25.12
C TYR A 244 -2.13 19.78 -26.42
N CYS A 245 -1.24 19.10 -27.14
CA CYS A 245 -0.67 19.59 -28.40
C CYS A 245 -1.75 19.77 -29.47
N HIS A 246 -2.73 18.85 -29.54
CA HIS A 246 -3.83 18.99 -30.50
C HIS A 246 -4.73 20.20 -30.19
N LEU A 247 -4.94 20.50 -28.91
CA LEU A 247 -5.68 21.69 -28.47
C LEU A 247 -4.89 22.98 -28.66
N ASP A 248 -3.56 22.91 -28.77
CA ASP A 248 -2.70 24.06 -29.05
C ASP A 248 -2.65 24.44 -30.52
N GLN A 249 -2.92 23.48 -31.40
CA GLN A 249 -3.01 23.71 -32.85
C GLN A 249 -4.40 24.22 -33.30
N LYS A 250 -5.39 24.25 -32.41
CA LYS A 250 -6.71 24.85 -32.65
C LYS A 250 -6.74 26.31 -32.22
#